data_AF-A0A0J9T4U4-F1
#
_entry.id   AF-A0A0J9T4U4-F1
#
_cell.length_a   1.000
_cell.length_b   1.000
_cell.length_c   1.000
_cell.angle_alpha   90.00
_cell.angle_beta   90.00
_cell.angle_gamma   90.00
#
_symmetry.space_group_name_H-M   'P 1'
#
loop_
_entity.id
_entity.type
_entity.pdbx_description
1 polymer ?
#
loop_
_entity_poly.entity_id
_entity_poly.type
_entity_poly.pdbx_seq_one_letter_code
_entity_poly.pdbx_strand_id
1 'polypeptide(L)'
;MTTRDKDFSADNIKKEYEFIEDSNFYKIYDEFNWPCSHSKYNDNYESCPFVSSDKWTIFDEVNILLEEVYSNLYRVYATNGGNNNDYFENNHEEVNEMGCTYLKYWLYDKILKSDFDDSKIEKLFQGLNNYVQKEVRAKPNKPCTFYSLKKNEIKKMIKLYALNIILHTSDQILDTCNVNECKYMDYFEEALIEFMNSINNCSINPSSNNYCSEFEEFLNVCKDGNQYTGISINSEYKDHSTDPSKKYISFEKYKGNPLYIYIKNKKWLEFDKIAHLLHTEN
;
A
#
# COMPACT_ATOMS: atom_id res chain seq x y z
N MET A 1 -25.08 -4.66 16.90
CA MET A 1 -24.76 -5.41 15.66
C MET A 1 -23.26 -5.41 15.52
N THR A 2 -22.62 -6.58 15.50
CA THR A 2 -21.20 -6.70 15.16
C THR A 2 -21.06 -6.45 13.66
N THR A 3 -20.72 -5.22 13.28
CA THR A 3 -20.29 -4.93 11.90
C THR A 3 -19.04 -5.77 11.64
N ARG A 4 -19.14 -6.72 10.70
CA ARG A 4 -17.98 -7.48 10.22
C ARG A 4 -17.00 -6.46 9.63
N ASP A 5 -15.73 -6.52 10.03
CA ASP A 5 -14.66 -5.73 9.41
C ASP A 5 -14.77 -5.86 7.89
N LYS A 6 -14.69 -4.72 7.17
CA LYS A 6 -14.76 -4.73 5.71
C LYS A 6 -13.50 -5.36 5.12
N ASP A 7 -13.64 -5.93 3.92
CA ASP A 7 -12.55 -6.58 3.21
C ASP A 7 -11.79 -5.56 2.35
N PHE A 8 -10.62 -5.13 2.81
CA PHE A 8 -9.78 -4.17 2.09
C PHE A 8 -8.79 -4.84 1.11
N SER A 9 -9.01 -6.09 0.71
CA SER A 9 -8.24 -6.75 -0.35
C SER A 9 -8.40 -6.03 -1.69
N ALA A 10 -7.38 -6.12 -2.54
CA ALA A 10 -7.40 -5.43 -3.83
C ALA A 10 -8.57 -5.88 -4.72
N ASP A 11 -8.90 -7.17 -4.69
CA ASP A 11 -10.02 -7.73 -5.47
C ASP A 11 -11.37 -7.24 -4.97
N ASN A 12 -11.54 -7.09 -3.65
CA ASN A 12 -12.80 -6.59 -3.10
C ASN A 12 -12.93 -5.07 -3.33
N ILE A 13 -11.83 -4.33 -3.18
CA ILE A 13 -11.76 -2.92 -3.52
C ILE A 13 -12.06 -2.72 -5.02
N LYS A 14 -11.50 -3.52 -5.93
CA LYS A 14 -11.86 -3.50 -7.36
C LYS A 14 -13.36 -3.73 -7.58
N LYS A 15 -13.99 -4.69 -6.89
CA LYS A 15 -15.43 -4.97 -7.04
C LYS A 15 -16.32 -3.81 -6.59
N GLU A 16 -15.93 -3.14 -5.51
CA GLU A 16 -16.69 -2.00 -4.97
C GLU A 16 -16.36 -0.69 -5.73
N TYR A 17 -15.23 -0.64 -6.43
CA TYR A 17 -14.73 0.51 -7.17
C TYR A 17 -14.21 0.05 -8.55
N GLU A 18 -15.11 -0.21 -9.50
CA GLU A 18 -14.78 -0.81 -10.80
C GLU A 18 -13.66 -0.08 -11.56
N PHE A 19 -13.56 1.26 -11.42
CA PHE A 19 -12.52 2.07 -12.06
C PHE A 19 -11.09 1.68 -11.65
N ILE A 20 -10.92 0.96 -10.53
CA ILE A 20 -9.62 0.47 -10.10
C ILE A 20 -9.07 -0.56 -11.09
N GLU A 21 -9.92 -1.33 -11.76
CA GLU A 21 -9.50 -2.36 -12.72
C GLU A 21 -8.60 -1.80 -13.84
N ASP A 22 -8.94 -0.62 -14.37
CA ASP A 22 -8.19 0.01 -15.46
C ASP A 22 -7.00 0.85 -14.99
N SER A 23 -6.84 1.02 -13.68
CA SER A 23 -5.77 1.83 -13.09
C SER A 23 -4.39 1.19 -13.23
N ASN A 24 -3.35 2.02 -13.28
CA ASN A 24 -1.96 1.55 -13.26
C ASN A 24 -1.66 0.74 -12.00
N PHE A 25 -2.18 1.17 -10.84
CA PHE A 25 -2.11 0.42 -9.60
C PHE A 25 -2.55 -1.04 -9.79
N TYR A 26 -3.74 -1.29 -10.34
CA TYR A 26 -4.26 -2.66 -10.44
C TYR A 26 -3.48 -3.48 -11.46
N LYS A 27 -3.01 -2.86 -12.55
CA LYS A 27 -2.11 -3.51 -13.51
C LYS A 27 -0.80 -3.96 -12.87
N ILE A 28 -0.19 -3.10 -12.04
CA ILE A 28 1.02 -3.45 -11.28
C ILE A 28 0.72 -4.55 -10.24
N TYR A 29 -0.39 -4.42 -9.51
CA TYR A 29 -0.83 -5.41 -8.52
C TYR A 29 -1.06 -6.78 -9.16
N ASP A 30 -1.71 -6.83 -10.33
CA ASP A 30 -2.02 -8.08 -11.01
C ASP A 30 -0.76 -8.78 -11.55
N GLU A 31 0.22 -8.01 -12.01
CA GLU A 31 1.54 -8.53 -12.40
C GLU A 31 2.22 -9.29 -11.24
N PHE A 32 1.99 -8.91 -9.98
CA PHE A 32 2.51 -9.65 -8.83
C PHE A 32 1.89 -11.04 -8.62
N ASN A 33 0.74 -11.33 -9.25
CA ASN A 33 0.12 -12.65 -9.20
C ASN A 33 0.71 -13.62 -10.23
N TRP A 34 1.56 -13.15 -11.14
CA TRP A 34 2.14 -13.99 -12.18
C TRP A 34 3.37 -14.72 -11.66
N PRO A 35 3.52 -16.04 -11.94
CA PRO A 35 4.69 -16.79 -11.51
C PRO A 35 5.95 -16.25 -12.19
N CYS A 36 7.11 -16.34 -11.55
CA CYS A 36 8.38 -15.88 -12.12
C CYS A 36 8.74 -16.56 -13.46
N SER A 37 8.15 -17.73 -13.74
CA SER A 37 8.32 -18.50 -14.98
C SER A 37 7.29 -18.17 -16.06
N HIS A 38 6.49 -17.11 -15.88
CA HIS A 38 5.46 -16.73 -16.83
C HIS A 38 6.06 -16.46 -18.21
N SER A 39 5.41 -16.94 -19.28
CA SER A 39 5.94 -16.89 -20.65
C SER A 39 6.10 -15.48 -21.24
N LYS A 40 5.58 -14.45 -20.56
CA LYS A 40 5.80 -13.03 -20.91
C LYS A 40 7.23 -12.59 -20.60
N TYR A 41 7.87 -13.17 -19.60
CA TYR A 41 9.19 -12.74 -19.14
C TYR A 41 10.30 -13.35 -19.98
N ASN A 42 11.13 -12.49 -20.54
CA ASN A 42 12.34 -12.79 -21.28
C ASN A 42 13.57 -12.44 -20.42
N ASP A 43 13.49 -12.76 -19.14
CA ASP A 43 14.51 -12.49 -18.13
C ASP A 43 15.43 -13.68 -17.87
N ASN A 44 15.31 -14.76 -18.66
CA ASN A 44 16.01 -16.03 -18.44
C ASN A 44 15.82 -16.60 -17.02
N TYR A 45 14.63 -16.44 -16.43
CA TYR A 45 14.30 -16.86 -15.07
C TYR A 45 15.10 -16.12 -13.97
N GLU A 46 15.64 -14.94 -14.26
CA GLU A 46 16.37 -14.15 -13.26
C GLU A 46 15.48 -13.69 -12.10
N SER A 47 14.18 -13.48 -12.34
CA SER A 47 13.21 -13.17 -11.29
C SER A 47 12.84 -14.39 -10.44
N CYS A 48 13.15 -15.62 -10.86
CA CYS A 48 12.90 -16.79 -10.03
C CYS A 48 13.95 -16.92 -8.92
N PRO A 49 13.54 -17.30 -7.69
CA PRO A 49 14.51 -17.62 -6.65
C PRO A 49 15.41 -18.77 -7.10
N PHE A 50 16.69 -18.72 -6.72
CA PHE A 50 17.57 -19.87 -6.87
C PHE A 50 16.99 -21.00 -6.04
N VAL A 51 16.73 -22.14 -6.66
CA VAL A 51 16.22 -23.32 -5.98
C VAL A 51 17.28 -23.79 -4.98
N SER A 52 17.24 -23.32 -3.73
CA SER A 52 17.85 -24.06 -2.63
C SER A 52 16.92 -25.22 -2.33
N SER A 53 17.46 -26.43 -2.23
CA SER A 53 16.73 -27.62 -1.74
C SER A 53 16.14 -27.44 -0.33
N ASP A 54 16.54 -26.36 0.34
CA ASP A 54 16.33 -26.12 1.75
C ASP A 54 15.18 -25.13 1.93
N LYS A 55 14.13 -25.61 2.60
CA LYS A 55 13.02 -24.79 3.06
C LYS A 55 13.54 -23.69 4.00
N TRP A 56 13.14 -22.44 3.74
CA TRP A 56 13.51 -21.29 4.58
C TRP A 56 12.86 -21.31 5.97
N THR A 57 11.68 -21.94 6.06
CA THR A 57 10.90 -22.10 7.28
C THR A 57 10.29 -23.50 7.37
N ILE A 58 9.75 -23.86 8.53
CA ILE A 58 9.04 -25.13 8.73
C ILE A 58 7.64 -25.18 8.08
N PHE A 59 7.11 -24.03 7.63
CA PHE A 59 5.75 -23.92 7.09
C PHE A 59 5.81 -23.81 5.56
N ASP A 60 5.19 -24.77 4.87
CA ASP A 60 5.28 -24.87 3.41
C ASP A 60 4.57 -23.70 2.73
N GLU A 61 3.41 -23.30 3.24
CA GLU A 61 2.66 -22.13 2.79
C GLU A 61 3.43 -20.83 2.99
N VAL A 62 4.28 -20.73 4.03
CA VAL A 62 5.13 -19.55 4.24
C VAL A 62 6.29 -19.56 3.25
N ASN A 63 6.89 -20.72 2.98
CA ASN A 63 7.96 -20.83 1.98
C ASN A 63 7.47 -20.46 0.56
N ILE A 64 6.29 -20.95 0.16
CA ILE A 64 5.67 -20.58 -1.12
C ILE A 64 5.50 -19.05 -1.21
N LEU A 65 4.93 -18.42 -0.19
CA LEU A 65 4.75 -16.96 -0.20
C LEU A 65 6.09 -16.21 -0.22
N LEU A 66 7.13 -16.71 0.46
CA LEU A 66 8.45 -16.10 0.40
C LEU A 66 9.09 -16.17 -0.99
N GLU A 67 8.91 -17.28 -1.73
CA GLU A 67 9.37 -17.43 -3.11
C GLU A 67 8.65 -16.45 -4.06
N GLU A 68 7.34 -16.27 -3.86
CA GLU A 68 6.56 -15.26 -4.60
C GLU A 68 7.04 -13.84 -4.27
N VAL A 69 7.28 -13.54 -2.98
CA VAL A 69 7.81 -12.23 -2.55
C VAL A 69 9.20 -11.99 -3.13
N TYR A 70 10.08 -13.00 -3.16
CA TYR A 70 11.39 -12.89 -3.81
C TYR A 70 11.23 -12.45 -5.26
N SER A 71 10.36 -13.14 -6.00
CA SER A 71 10.15 -12.89 -7.41
C SER A 71 9.62 -11.48 -7.67
N ASN A 72 8.60 -11.09 -6.90
CA ASN A 72 8.03 -9.75 -6.98
C ASN A 72 9.02 -8.65 -6.59
N LEU A 73 9.82 -8.88 -5.55
CA LEU A 73 10.84 -7.94 -5.11
C LEU A 73 11.94 -7.76 -6.16
N TYR A 74 12.39 -8.85 -6.79
CA TYR A 74 13.34 -8.77 -7.91
C TYR A 74 12.77 -7.90 -9.04
N ARG A 75 11.51 -8.13 -9.45
CA ARG A 75 10.89 -7.39 -10.56
C ARG A 75 10.81 -5.89 -10.25
N VAL A 76 10.39 -5.52 -9.02
CA VAL A 76 10.38 -4.12 -8.56
C VAL A 76 11.78 -3.53 -8.61
N TYR A 77 12.78 -4.24 -8.09
CA TYR A 77 14.17 -3.77 -8.06
C TYR A 77 14.79 -3.61 -9.45
N ALA A 78 14.55 -4.57 -10.35
CA ALA A 78 15.01 -4.49 -11.74
C ALA A 78 14.43 -3.26 -12.46
N THR A 79 13.16 -2.93 -12.19
CA THR A 79 12.49 -1.74 -12.73
C THR A 79 13.08 -0.46 -12.15
N ASN A 80 13.27 -0.41 -10.83
CA ASN A 80 13.91 0.72 -10.13
C ASN A 80 15.36 0.96 -10.54
N GLY A 81 16.05 -0.06 -11.05
CA GLY A 81 17.39 0.03 -11.61
C GLY A 81 17.47 0.71 -12.98
N GLY A 82 16.33 1.06 -13.60
CA GLY A 82 16.28 1.64 -14.95
C GLY A 82 16.61 0.65 -16.06
N ASN A 83 16.55 -0.66 -15.78
CA ASN A 83 16.72 -1.68 -16.79
C ASN A 83 15.47 -1.70 -17.68
N ASN A 84 15.64 -1.63 -19.00
CA ASN A 84 14.58 -1.97 -19.93
C ASN A 84 14.23 -3.45 -19.72
N ASN A 85 13.15 -3.68 -18.97
CA ASN A 85 12.63 -4.99 -18.67
C ASN A 85 11.17 -5.07 -19.14
N ASP A 86 10.68 -6.29 -19.27
CA ASP A 86 9.31 -6.60 -19.68
C ASP A 86 8.35 -6.70 -18.49
N TYR A 87 8.81 -6.43 -17.27
CA TYR A 87 7.97 -6.28 -16.10
C TYR A 87 7.25 -4.93 -16.13
N PHE A 88 6.02 -4.94 -15.63
CA PHE A 88 5.19 -3.75 -15.40
C PHE A 88 4.98 -2.81 -16.60
N GLU A 89 5.26 -3.25 -17.84
CA GLU A 89 5.02 -2.55 -19.11
C GLU A 89 5.22 -1.02 -19.03
N ASN A 90 4.16 -0.23 -19.27
CA ASN A 90 4.23 1.23 -19.33
C ASN A 90 4.18 1.91 -17.95
N ASN A 91 4.35 1.17 -16.85
CA ASN A 91 4.20 1.69 -15.49
C ASN A 91 5.53 1.87 -14.75
N HIS A 92 6.66 1.91 -15.44
CA HIS A 92 7.99 1.97 -14.82
C HIS A 92 8.16 3.17 -13.87
N GLU A 93 7.66 4.35 -14.24
CA GLU A 93 7.75 5.55 -13.40
C GLU A 93 6.96 5.40 -12.09
N GLU A 94 5.76 4.82 -12.16
CA GLU A 94 4.93 4.56 -10.98
C GLU A 94 5.51 3.45 -10.11
N VAL A 95 6.10 2.41 -10.70
CA VAL A 95 6.83 1.36 -9.96
C VAL A 95 8.06 1.91 -9.24
N ASN A 96 8.77 2.86 -9.86
CA ASN A 96 9.93 3.51 -9.23
C ASN A 96 9.56 4.24 -7.94
N GLU A 97 8.39 4.88 -7.91
CA GLU A 97 7.92 5.65 -6.74
C GLU A 97 7.09 4.80 -5.75
N MET A 98 6.26 3.87 -6.26
CA MET A 98 5.23 3.16 -5.48
C MET A 98 5.42 1.64 -5.42
N GLY A 99 6.37 1.07 -6.17
CA GLY A 99 6.52 -0.39 -6.31
C GLY A 99 6.68 -1.11 -4.97
N CYS A 100 7.46 -0.56 -4.03
CA CYS A 100 7.57 -1.11 -2.68
C CYS A 100 6.24 -1.05 -1.91
N THR A 101 5.51 0.07 -2.01
CA THR A 101 4.21 0.26 -1.37
C THR A 101 3.18 -0.74 -1.91
N TYR A 102 3.12 -0.92 -3.23
CA TYR A 102 2.19 -1.86 -3.86
C TYR A 102 2.56 -3.32 -3.56
N LEU A 103 3.84 -3.65 -3.52
CA LEU A 103 4.30 -4.98 -3.10
C LEU A 103 3.92 -5.28 -1.64
N LYS A 104 4.05 -4.31 -0.74
CA LYS A 104 3.60 -4.48 0.66
C LYS A 104 2.11 -4.69 0.75
N TYR A 105 1.32 -3.90 0.03
CA TYR A 105 -0.14 -4.07 -0.02
C TYR A 105 -0.52 -5.46 -0.54
N TRP A 106 0.11 -5.93 -1.62
CA TRP A 106 -0.06 -7.28 -2.16
C TRP A 106 0.31 -8.37 -1.14
N LEU A 107 1.45 -8.23 -0.46
CA LEU A 107 1.90 -9.18 0.56
C LEU A 107 0.89 -9.27 1.72
N TYR A 108 0.40 -8.13 2.20
CA TYR A 108 -0.57 -8.06 3.28
C TYR A 108 -1.91 -8.68 2.89
N ASP A 109 -2.35 -8.48 1.64
CA ASP A 109 -3.54 -9.14 1.10
C ASP A 109 -3.36 -10.68 1.06
N LYS A 110 -2.21 -11.17 0.57
CA LYS A 110 -1.90 -12.62 0.55
C LYS A 110 -1.86 -13.24 1.94
N ILE A 111 -1.26 -12.55 2.92
CA ILE A 111 -1.23 -12.99 4.33
C ILE A 111 -2.65 -13.16 4.88
N LEU A 112 -3.52 -12.17 4.65
CA LEU A 112 -4.90 -12.19 5.15
C LEU A 112 -5.76 -13.23 4.43
N LYS A 113 -5.63 -13.37 3.09
CA LYS A 113 -6.32 -14.39 2.28
C LYS A 113 -5.93 -15.82 2.68
N SER A 114 -4.67 -16.02 3.04
CA SER A 114 -4.16 -17.32 3.50
C SER A 114 -4.47 -17.61 4.98
N ASP A 115 -5.15 -16.67 5.65
CA ASP A 115 -5.52 -16.72 7.07
C ASP A 115 -4.35 -17.06 8.01
N PHE A 116 -3.14 -16.56 7.70
CA PHE A 116 -1.98 -16.82 8.56
C PHE A 116 -2.22 -16.27 9.96
N ASP A 117 -1.78 -17.03 10.97
CA ASP A 117 -1.71 -16.57 12.35
C ASP A 117 -0.42 -15.80 12.60
N ASP A 118 -0.29 -15.19 13.79
CA ASP A 118 0.89 -14.40 14.14
C ASP A 118 2.19 -15.21 14.12
N SER A 119 2.13 -16.54 14.34
CA SER A 119 3.32 -17.42 14.31
C SER A 119 3.84 -17.59 12.88
N LYS A 120 2.96 -17.87 11.92
CA LYS A 120 3.32 -17.95 10.49
C LYS A 120 3.78 -16.60 9.97
N ILE A 121 3.13 -15.51 10.38
CA ILE A 121 3.52 -14.14 10.01
C ILE A 121 4.92 -13.80 10.55
N GLU A 122 5.23 -14.16 11.79
CA GLU A 122 6.58 -13.99 12.36
C GLU A 122 7.62 -14.75 11.52
N LYS A 123 7.33 -16.01 11.14
CA LYS A 123 8.22 -16.80 10.27
C LYS A 123 8.37 -16.23 8.88
N LEU A 124 7.31 -15.66 8.31
CA LEU A 124 7.35 -14.96 7.04
C LEU A 124 8.30 -13.77 7.11
N PHE A 125 8.15 -12.87 8.09
CA PHE A 125 9.05 -11.72 8.20
C PHE A 125 10.50 -12.10 8.55
N GLN A 126 10.71 -13.14 9.35
CA GLN A 126 12.04 -13.72 9.58
C GLN A 126 12.66 -14.22 8.27
N GLY A 127 11.92 -14.98 7.47
CA GLY A 127 12.39 -15.50 6.20
C GLY A 127 12.67 -14.40 5.17
N LEU A 128 11.81 -13.38 5.14
CA LEU A 128 11.96 -12.23 4.25
C LEU A 128 13.25 -11.46 4.56
N ASN A 129 13.54 -11.19 5.84
CA ASN A 129 14.75 -10.47 6.25
C ASN A 129 16.03 -11.31 6.17
N ASN A 130 15.94 -12.62 6.45
CA ASN A 130 17.11 -13.47 6.54
C ASN A 130 17.53 -14.08 5.20
N TYR A 131 16.59 -14.32 4.28
CA TYR A 131 16.84 -14.98 3.00
C TYR A 131 16.50 -14.05 1.85
N VAL A 132 15.23 -13.67 1.68
CA VAL A 132 14.75 -12.92 0.49
C VAL A 132 15.51 -11.61 0.29
N GLN A 133 15.54 -10.72 1.28
CA GLN A 133 16.24 -9.44 1.17
C GLN A 133 17.76 -9.58 1.00
N LYS A 134 18.36 -10.69 1.44
CA LYS A 134 19.80 -10.92 1.29
C LYS A 134 20.14 -11.44 -0.11
N GLU A 135 19.33 -12.35 -0.62
CA GLU A 135 19.57 -13.10 -1.86
C GLU A 135 19.01 -12.43 -3.12
N VAL A 136 18.00 -11.57 -2.98
CA VAL A 136 17.43 -10.87 -4.13
C VAL A 136 18.51 -10.02 -4.81
N ARG A 137 18.62 -10.16 -6.13
CA ARG A 137 19.58 -9.42 -6.95
C ARG A 137 19.03 -8.04 -7.29
N ALA A 138 19.80 -7.26 -8.08
CA ALA A 138 19.40 -5.96 -8.62
C ALA A 138 19.01 -4.89 -7.57
N LYS A 139 19.48 -5.01 -6.32
CA LYS A 139 19.07 -4.10 -5.23
C LYS A 139 19.32 -2.63 -5.61
N PRO A 140 18.28 -1.78 -5.59
CA PRO A 140 18.43 -0.36 -5.87
C PRO A 140 19.10 0.34 -4.69
N ASN A 141 19.48 1.61 -4.88
CA ASN A 141 20.05 2.46 -3.83
C ASN A 141 19.14 2.57 -2.59
N LYS A 142 17.82 2.50 -2.80
CA LYS A 142 16.80 2.51 -1.75
C LYS A 142 15.99 1.20 -1.83
N PRO A 143 16.44 0.12 -1.17
CA PRO A 143 15.70 -1.14 -1.14
C PRO A 143 14.39 -0.99 -0.34
N CYS A 144 13.40 -1.82 -0.65
CA CYS A 144 12.17 -1.92 0.12
C CYS A 144 12.49 -2.43 1.54
N THR A 145 11.92 -1.79 2.56
CA THR A 145 12.06 -2.20 3.96
C THR A 145 10.78 -2.90 4.40
N PHE A 146 10.88 -4.02 5.10
CA PHE A 146 9.71 -4.75 5.58
C PHE A 146 9.77 -4.90 7.11
N TYR A 147 8.82 -4.27 7.80
CA TYR A 147 8.74 -4.33 9.25
C TYR A 147 7.90 -5.54 9.69
N SER A 148 8.33 -6.23 10.77
CA SER A 148 7.65 -7.44 11.24
C SER A 148 6.36 -7.10 11.99
N LEU A 149 5.25 -7.05 11.26
CA LEU A 149 3.92 -6.74 11.76
C LEU A 149 3.19 -7.98 12.30
N LYS A 150 2.23 -7.76 13.20
CA LYS A 150 1.22 -8.76 13.60
C LYS A 150 0.00 -8.73 12.67
N LYS A 151 -0.83 -9.76 12.71
CA LYS A 151 -2.06 -9.86 11.90
C LYS A 151 -2.98 -8.65 12.05
N ASN A 152 -3.17 -8.17 13.27
CA ASN A 152 -3.99 -7.00 13.54
C ASN A 152 -3.38 -5.70 13.00
N GLU A 153 -2.06 -5.57 12.98
CA GLU A 153 -1.33 -4.43 12.43
C GLU A 153 -1.38 -4.44 10.89
N ILE A 154 -1.28 -5.62 10.28
CA ILE A 154 -1.48 -5.83 8.83
C ILE A 154 -2.90 -5.41 8.43
N LYS A 155 -3.92 -5.80 9.21
CA LYS A 155 -5.31 -5.37 9.00
C LYS A 155 -5.51 -3.85 9.08
N LYS A 156 -4.65 -3.12 9.79
CA LYS A 156 -4.70 -1.66 9.84
C LYS A 156 -3.99 -1.06 8.62
N MET A 157 -2.77 -1.51 8.34
CA MET A 157 -1.98 -1.04 7.19
C MET A 157 -2.69 -1.23 5.86
N ILE A 158 -3.36 -2.37 5.66
CA ILE A 158 -4.09 -2.64 4.41
C ILE A 158 -5.20 -1.61 4.15
N LYS A 159 -5.84 -1.06 5.21
CA LYS A 159 -6.83 0.02 5.08
C LYS A 159 -6.19 1.30 4.59
N LEU A 160 -5.01 1.64 5.11
CA LEU A 160 -4.28 2.86 4.75
C LEU A 160 -3.82 2.84 3.30
N TYR A 161 -3.27 1.71 2.84
CA TYR A 161 -2.91 1.54 1.44
C TYR A 161 -4.12 1.60 0.53
N ALA A 162 -5.21 0.89 0.87
CA ALA A 162 -6.45 0.93 0.10
C ALA A 162 -7.01 2.36 0.00
N LEU A 163 -7.03 3.12 1.10
CA LEU A 163 -7.43 4.53 1.10
C LEU A 163 -6.61 5.36 0.11
N ASN A 164 -5.29 5.23 0.17
CA ASN A 164 -4.40 5.95 -0.72
C ASN A 164 -4.63 5.56 -2.20
N ILE A 165 -4.86 4.28 -2.48
CA ILE A 165 -5.15 3.76 -3.83
C ILE A 165 -6.48 4.29 -4.37
N ILE A 166 -7.56 4.20 -3.58
CA ILE A 166 -8.89 4.71 -3.97
C ILE A 166 -8.80 6.21 -4.29
N LEU A 167 -8.12 6.98 -3.46
CA LEU A 167 -7.90 8.41 -3.67
C LEU A 167 -6.97 8.69 -4.86
N HIS A 168 -5.98 7.85 -5.14
CA HIS A 168 -5.07 8.05 -6.26
C HIS A 168 -5.76 7.78 -7.60
N THR A 169 -6.36 6.59 -7.75
CA THR A 169 -6.88 6.03 -9.01
C THR A 169 -8.18 6.69 -9.47
N SER A 170 -8.87 7.40 -8.59
CA SER A 170 -10.16 8.04 -8.89
C SER A 170 -10.09 9.30 -9.76
N ASP A 171 -8.92 9.71 -10.26
CA ASP A 171 -8.80 10.79 -11.27
C ASP A 171 -9.48 10.41 -12.61
N GLN A 172 -9.73 9.12 -12.85
CA GLN A 172 -10.40 8.61 -14.06
C GLN A 172 -11.94 8.65 -14.00
N ILE A 173 -12.54 9.24 -12.95
CA ILE A 173 -13.99 9.30 -12.77
C ILE A 173 -14.58 10.43 -13.62
N LEU A 174 -14.89 10.09 -14.87
CA LEU A 174 -16.01 10.68 -15.60
C LEU A 174 -17.25 9.81 -15.33
N ASP A 175 -18.13 10.31 -14.48
CA ASP A 175 -19.59 10.07 -14.50
C ASP A 175 -20.17 8.71 -14.02
N THR A 176 -19.39 7.73 -13.55
CA THR A 176 -19.96 6.39 -13.24
C THR A 176 -20.46 6.16 -11.81
N CYS A 177 -20.13 7.03 -10.84
CA CYS A 177 -20.61 6.85 -9.46
C CYS A 177 -21.82 7.76 -9.18
N ASN A 178 -23.03 7.21 -9.29
CA ASN A 178 -24.21 7.86 -8.76
C ASN A 178 -24.15 7.82 -7.23
N VAL A 179 -24.22 9.01 -6.62
CA VAL A 179 -24.17 9.34 -5.18
C VAL A 179 -24.97 8.39 -4.26
N ASN A 180 -25.99 7.71 -4.79
CA ASN A 180 -26.88 6.84 -4.04
C ASN A 180 -26.51 5.34 -4.06
N GLU A 181 -25.59 4.90 -4.91
CA GLU A 181 -25.31 3.46 -5.15
C GLU A 181 -23.94 3.01 -4.65
N CYS A 182 -22.97 3.89 -4.62
CA CYS A 182 -21.63 3.50 -4.27
C CYS A 182 -21.52 3.35 -2.72
N LYS A 183 -21.08 2.20 -2.21
CA LYS A 183 -20.72 1.97 -0.78
C LYS A 183 -19.38 2.63 -0.41
N TYR A 184 -18.98 3.68 -1.13
CA TYR A 184 -17.67 4.29 -1.04
C TYR A 184 -17.42 4.94 0.31
N MET A 185 -18.45 5.58 0.86
CA MET A 185 -18.38 6.26 2.15
C MET A 185 -17.92 5.32 3.25
N ASP A 186 -18.40 4.08 3.21
CA ASP A 186 -18.14 3.08 4.23
C ASP A 186 -16.67 2.63 4.30
N TYR A 187 -16.05 2.30 3.16
CA TYR A 187 -14.63 1.92 3.13
C TYR A 187 -13.73 3.13 3.37
N PHE A 188 -14.09 4.27 2.78
CA PHE A 188 -13.35 5.51 2.91
C PHE A 188 -13.33 6.00 4.36
N GLU A 189 -14.48 6.10 5.02
CA GLU A 189 -14.65 6.52 6.42
C GLU A 189 -13.86 5.62 7.35
N GLU A 190 -14.01 4.30 7.22
CA GLU A 190 -13.30 3.35 8.09
C GLU A 190 -11.79 3.45 7.93
N ALA A 191 -11.28 3.61 6.71
CA ALA A 191 -9.85 3.76 6.47
C ALA A 191 -9.32 5.13 6.89
N LEU A 192 -10.11 6.21 6.75
CA LEU A 192 -9.75 7.54 7.21
C LEU A 192 -9.69 7.60 8.75
N ILE A 193 -10.65 6.97 9.43
CA ILE A 193 -10.62 6.82 10.90
C ILE A 193 -9.37 6.05 11.32
N GLU A 194 -9.03 4.94 10.66
CA GLU A 194 -7.80 4.19 10.96
C GLU A 194 -6.54 5.04 10.70
N PHE A 195 -6.54 5.86 9.66
CA PHE A 195 -5.44 6.78 9.38
C PHE A 195 -5.24 7.79 10.51
N MET A 196 -6.29 8.48 10.96
CA MET A 196 -6.21 9.43 12.08
C MET A 196 -5.80 8.73 13.39
N ASN A 197 -6.36 7.54 13.66
CA ASN A 197 -5.97 6.73 14.81
C ASN A 197 -4.49 6.33 14.76
N SER A 198 -3.96 6.04 13.57
CA SER A 198 -2.54 5.67 13.38
C SER A 198 -1.62 6.85 13.65
N ILE A 199 -1.99 8.06 13.20
CA ILE A 199 -1.28 9.29 13.54
C ILE A 199 -1.22 9.44 15.06
N ASN A 200 -2.37 9.44 15.73
CA ASN A 200 -2.44 9.63 17.18
C ASN A 200 -1.62 8.57 17.95
N ASN A 201 -1.79 7.29 17.62
CA ASN A 201 -1.11 6.20 18.30
C ASN A 201 0.41 6.27 18.14
N CYS A 202 0.89 6.53 16.92
CA CYS A 202 2.31 6.58 16.61
C CYS A 202 2.98 7.91 17.01
N SER A 203 2.21 8.97 17.25
CA SER A 203 2.68 10.21 17.86
C SER A 203 3.01 10.05 19.34
N ILE A 204 2.21 9.27 20.07
CA ILE A 204 2.35 9.08 21.53
C ILE A 204 3.41 8.04 21.84
N ASN A 205 3.49 6.96 21.04
CA ASN A 205 4.44 5.87 21.22
C ASN A 205 5.43 5.76 20.04
N PRO A 206 6.29 6.79 19.82
CA PRO A 206 7.08 6.92 18.59
C PRO A 206 8.26 5.94 18.47
N SER A 207 8.59 5.21 19.55
CA SER A 207 9.82 4.43 19.64
C SER A 207 9.53 3.01 20.15
N SER A 208 9.42 2.05 19.23
CA SER A 208 9.78 0.62 19.35
C SER A 208 8.86 -0.38 18.62
N ASN A 209 7.69 0.04 18.11
CA ASN A 209 6.80 -0.89 17.41
C ASN A 209 6.97 -0.81 15.88
N ASN A 210 7.20 -1.97 15.26
CA ASN A 210 7.27 -2.19 13.81
C ASN A 210 6.08 -1.57 13.05
N TYR A 211 4.89 -1.53 13.66
CA TYR A 211 3.73 -0.85 13.08
C TYR A 211 3.98 0.63 12.80
N CYS A 212 4.54 1.36 13.77
CA CYS A 212 4.76 2.79 13.60
C CYS A 212 5.89 3.11 12.63
N SER A 213 6.86 2.20 12.49
CA SER A 213 7.89 2.31 11.45
C SER A 213 7.29 2.10 10.05
N GLU A 214 6.42 1.12 9.87
CA GLU A 214 5.70 0.90 8.61
C GLU A 214 4.78 2.09 8.28
N PHE A 215 4.08 2.61 9.28
CA PHE A 215 3.24 3.79 9.13
C PHE A 215 4.05 5.04 8.79
N GLU A 216 5.24 5.23 9.38
CA GLU A 216 6.13 6.34 9.06
C GLU A 216 6.63 6.26 7.60
N GLU A 217 6.93 5.06 7.10
CA GLU A 217 7.26 4.86 5.69
C GLU A 217 6.07 5.22 4.78
N PHE A 218 4.85 4.80 5.14
CA PHE A 218 3.64 5.20 4.44
C PHE A 218 3.43 6.73 4.42
N LEU A 219 3.62 7.41 5.55
CA LEU A 219 3.57 8.87 5.62
C LEU A 219 4.61 9.52 4.71
N ASN A 220 5.83 8.96 4.65
CA ASN A 220 6.91 9.47 3.81
C ASN A 220 6.58 9.35 2.31
N VAL A 221 5.93 8.26 1.89
CA VAL A 221 5.44 8.10 0.51
C VAL A 221 4.38 9.16 0.17
N CYS A 222 3.56 9.54 1.14
CA CYS A 222 2.53 10.57 0.99
C CYS A 222 3.05 12.01 1.10
N LYS A 223 4.34 12.25 1.34
CA LYS A 223 4.87 13.61 1.47
C LYS A 223 4.86 14.36 0.13
N ASP A 224 4.56 15.65 0.22
CA ASP A 224 4.57 16.68 -0.83
C ASP A 224 5.34 16.32 -2.12
N GLY A 225 4.61 15.99 -3.19
CA GLY A 225 5.14 15.88 -4.56
C GLY A 225 4.94 14.53 -5.25
N ASN A 226 4.55 13.47 -4.53
CA ASN A 226 4.27 12.20 -5.17
C ASN A 226 2.93 12.25 -5.93
N GLN A 227 2.99 12.22 -7.26
CA GLN A 227 1.79 12.24 -8.12
C GLN A 227 0.98 10.94 -8.06
N TYR A 228 1.61 9.86 -7.58
CA TYR A 228 1.06 8.51 -7.47
C TYR A 228 0.38 8.22 -6.12
N THR A 229 0.22 9.24 -5.27
CA THR A 229 -0.55 9.13 -4.01
C THR A 229 -1.85 9.92 -4.08
N GLY A 230 -2.85 9.42 -3.37
CA GLY A 230 -4.12 10.10 -3.16
C GLY A 230 -4.12 11.00 -1.93
N ILE A 231 -3.22 10.72 -0.97
CA ILE A 231 -2.95 11.52 0.23
C ILE A 231 -1.67 12.34 -0.01
N SER A 232 -1.70 13.60 0.42
CA SER A 232 -0.58 14.54 0.37
C SER A 232 -0.36 15.14 1.76
N ILE A 233 0.86 15.03 2.27
CA ILE A 233 1.24 15.48 3.62
C ILE A 233 2.32 16.55 3.53
N ASN A 234 2.06 17.68 4.18
CA ASN A 234 2.93 18.85 4.13
C ASN A 234 3.36 19.22 5.54
N SER A 235 4.60 19.68 5.71
CA SER A 235 5.10 20.21 6.99
C SER A 235 4.64 21.64 7.26
N GLU A 236 4.18 22.34 6.22
CA GLU A 236 3.70 23.71 6.31
C GLU A 236 2.28 23.80 5.77
N TYR A 237 1.49 24.69 6.37
CA TYR A 237 0.16 24.98 5.90
C TYR A 237 0.28 25.65 4.52
N LYS A 238 -0.32 25.03 3.51
CA LYS A 238 -0.52 25.66 2.21
C LYS A 238 -1.95 26.16 2.19
N ASP A 239 -2.10 27.47 2.40
CA ASP A 239 -3.34 28.21 2.69
C ASP A 239 -4.49 27.87 1.75
N HIS A 240 -4.12 27.55 0.52
CA HIS A 240 -4.89 26.72 -0.39
C HIS A 240 -3.89 25.83 -1.10
N SER A 241 -4.24 24.57 -1.35
CA SER A 241 -3.55 23.87 -2.42
C SER A 241 -3.69 24.77 -3.66
N THR A 242 -2.60 25.34 -4.15
CA THR A 242 -2.60 26.10 -5.43
C THR A 242 -3.06 25.20 -6.59
N ASP A 243 -3.09 23.89 -6.34
CA ASP A 243 -3.73 22.88 -7.14
C ASP A 243 -5.19 22.65 -6.66
N PRO A 244 -6.22 23.07 -7.45
CA PRO A 244 -7.62 22.86 -7.12
C PRO A 244 -8.03 21.38 -7.03
N SER A 245 -7.14 20.46 -7.45
CA SER A 245 -7.28 19.02 -7.32
C SER A 245 -6.87 18.48 -5.95
N LYS A 246 -6.58 19.31 -4.93
CA LYS A 246 -6.41 18.85 -3.54
C LYS A 246 -7.27 19.63 -2.56
N LYS A 247 -7.84 18.91 -1.58
CA LYS A 247 -8.64 19.47 -0.50
C LYS A 247 -7.96 19.20 0.83
N TYR A 248 -7.85 20.25 1.65
CA TYR A 248 -7.36 20.17 3.01
C TYR A 248 -8.37 19.41 3.90
N ILE A 249 -7.86 18.54 4.77
CA ILE A 249 -8.66 17.60 5.56
C ILE A 249 -8.45 17.76 7.04
N SER A 250 -7.20 17.74 7.50
CA SER A 250 -6.89 17.89 8.92
C SER A 250 -5.49 18.45 9.13
N PHE A 251 -5.30 18.99 10.34
CA PHE A 251 -4.01 19.32 10.92
C PHE A 251 -3.78 18.37 12.08
N GLU A 252 -2.69 17.63 12.02
CA GLU A 252 -2.29 16.71 13.08
C GLU A 252 -0.88 17.02 13.56
N LYS A 253 -0.53 16.56 14.75
CA LYS A 253 0.85 16.58 15.24
C LYS A 253 1.43 15.17 15.23
N TYR A 254 2.47 14.96 14.44
CA TYR A 254 3.22 13.71 14.39
C TYR A 254 4.64 13.86 14.93
N LYS A 255 4.91 13.20 16.06
CA LYS A 255 6.18 13.32 16.80
C LYS A 255 6.57 14.79 17.08
N GLY A 256 5.58 15.63 17.40
CA GLY A 256 5.75 17.06 17.64
C GLY A 256 5.85 17.93 16.38
N ASN A 257 5.93 17.35 15.18
CA ASN A 257 5.94 18.09 13.92
C ASN A 257 4.51 18.27 13.39
N PRO A 258 4.19 19.43 12.81
CA PRO A 258 2.91 19.64 12.15
C PRO A 258 2.80 18.77 10.89
N LEU A 259 1.66 18.11 10.73
CA LEU A 259 1.24 17.44 9.51
C LEU A 259 -0.04 18.11 9.00
N TYR A 260 0.07 18.77 7.86
CA TYR A 260 -1.10 19.27 7.13
C TYR A 260 -1.48 18.23 6.09
N ILE A 261 -2.66 17.65 6.26
CA ILE A 261 -3.13 16.51 5.48
C ILE A 261 -4.10 17.02 4.42
N TYR A 262 -3.81 16.68 3.18
CA TYR A 262 -4.63 16.95 2.03
C TYR A 262 -4.95 15.63 1.34
N ILE A 263 -6.12 15.52 0.74
CA ILE A 263 -6.45 14.44 -0.18
C ILE A 263 -6.72 15.03 -1.55
N LYS A 264 -6.50 14.24 -2.61
CA LYS A 264 -6.93 14.65 -3.94
C LYS A 264 -8.45 14.94 -3.91
N ASN A 265 -8.82 16.14 -4.31
CA ASN A 265 -10.19 16.64 -4.42
C ASN A 265 -10.87 15.95 -5.60
N LYS A 266 -11.79 15.03 -5.29
CA LYS A 266 -12.52 14.27 -6.30
C LYS A 266 -13.98 14.66 -6.28
N LYS A 267 -14.60 14.72 -7.46
CA LYS A 267 -16.02 15.05 -7.63
C LYS A 267 -16.97 14.10 -6.88
N TRP A 268 -16.58 12.84 -6.68
CA TRP A 268 -17.40 11.83 -5.98
C TRP A 268 -17.28 11.90 -4.44
N LEU A 269 -16.26 12.57 -3.91
CA LEU A 269 -16.12 12.77 -2.47
C LEU A 269 -17.07 13.88 -2.02
N GLU A 270 -18.23 13.48 -1.51
CA GLU A 270 -19.17 14.42 -0.90
C GLU A 270 -18.66 14.85 0.48
N PHE A 271 -17.82 15.88 0.50
CA PHE A 271 -17.18 16.38 1.70
C PHE A 271 -18.15 16.72 2.84
N ASP A 272 -19.35 17.18 2.50
CA ASP A 272 -20.38 17.49 3.49
C ASP A 272 -20.81 16.24 4.28
N LYS A 273 -20.76 15.05 3.65
CA LYS A 273 -21.09 13.78 4.31
C LYS A 273 -19.97 13.21 5.17
N ILE A 274 -18.73 13.64 4.99
CA ILE A 274 -17.59 13.24 5.83
C ILE A 274 -17.14 14.33 6.79
N ALA A 275 -17.80 15.51 6.79
CA ALA A 275 -17.39 16.65 7.61
C ALA A 275 -17.30 16.31 9.10
N HIS A 276 -18.14 15.38 9.60
CA HIS A 276 -18.09 14.88 10.98
C HIS A 276 -16.79 14.15 11.34
N LEU A 277 -16.07 13.62 10.34
CA LEU A 277 -14.77 12.97 10.51
C LEU A 277 -13.61 13.97 10.44
N LEU A 278 -13.83 15.13 9.82
CA LEU A 278 -12.80 16.16 9.57
C LEU A 278 -12.76 17.22 10.66
N HIS A 279 -13.86 17.35 11.40
CA HIS A 279 -14.01 18.26 12.53
C HIS A 279 -14.35 17.47 13.79
N THR A 280 -13.35 16.82 14.39
CA THR A 280 -13.37 16.69 15.85
C THR A 280 -13.04 18.07 16.42
N GLU A 281 -14.08 18.78 16.86
CA GLU A 281 -13.96 20.05 17.57
C GLU A 281 -12.87 19.96 18.65
N ASN A 282 -11.94 20.92 18.64
CA ASN A 282 -11.11 21.24 19.81
C ASN A 282 -11.95 22.00 20.83
#